data_AF-A0AA38CA87-F1
#
_entry.id   AF-A0AA38CA87-F1
#
_cell.length_a   1.000
_cell.length_b   1.000
_cell.length_c   1.000
_cell.angle_alpha   90.00
_cell.angle_beta   90.00
_cell.angle_gamma   90.00
#
_symmetry.space_group_name_H-M   'P 1'
#
loop_
_entity.id
_entity.type
_entity.pdbx_description
1 polymer ?
#
loop_
_entity_poly.entity_id
_entity_poly.type
_entity_poly.pdbx_seq_one_letter_code
_entity_poly.pdbx_strand_id
1 'polypeptide(L)'
;AMTNYGFEIVQTLIVDTVPDASVKRSMNEINAAARLRAATTEKAEAEKIVQIKQAESEAESKYLSGLGIACQRQAIVDGLRDSVLAFSDNVPGTNAKDVMDLILVTQYFDTMKEIGASSKSSSVFIPHGPGAVRDIAKQISEGLLHPHAT
;
A
#
# COMPACT_ATOMS: atom_id res chain seq x y z
N ALA A 1 -45.96 -58.05 37.23
CA ALA A 1 -44.75 -58.24 36.41
C ALA A 1 -44.91 -59.55 35.61
N MET A 2 -44.45 -59.58 34.35
CA MET A 2 -44.53 -60.76 33.47
C MET A 2 -43.82 -62.01 34.02
N THR A 3 -42.99 -61.81 35.05
CA THR A 3 -42.31 -62.84 35.84
C THR A 3 -43.28 -63.86 36.48
N ASN A 4 -44.51 -63.46 36.82
CA ASN A 4 -45.53 -64.38 37.36
C ASN A 4 -46.05 -65.39 36.33
N TYR A 5 -45.78 -65.16 35.04
CA TYR A 5 -46.13 -66.06 33.94
C TYR A 5 -44.91 -66.86 33.42
N GLY A 6 -43.77 -66.82 34.14
CA GLY A 6 -42.56 -67.55 33.77
C GLY A 6 -41.74 -66.91 32.63
N PHE A 7 -42.05 -65.66 32.26
CA PHE A 7 -41.31 -64.91 31.24
C PHE A 7 -40.36 -63.87 31.87
N GLU A 8 -39.10 -63.87 31.42
CA GLU A 8 -38.09 -62.86 31.76
C GLU A 8 -37.80 -61.99 30.53
N ILE A 9 -38.03 -60.68 30.64
CA ILE A 9 -37.73 -59.73 29.56
C ILE A 9 -36.28 -59.28 29.72
N VAL A 10 -35.40 -59.77 28.84
CA VAL A 10 -33.95 -59.48 28.87
C VAL A 10 -33.64 -58.06 28.38
N GLN A 11 -34.31 -57.61 27.31
CA GLN A 11 -34.17 -56.27 26.77
C GLN A 11 -35.41 -55.90 25.94
N THR A 12 -35.86 -54.66 26.07
CA THR A 12 -36.88 -54.06 25.20
C THR A 12 -36.24 -52.97 24.35
N LEU A 13 -36.26 -53.16 23.03
CA LEU A 13 -35.84 -52.15 22.07
C LEU A 13 -37.05 -51.28 21.69
N ILE A 14 -36.91 -49.97 21.86
CA ILE A 14 -37.89 -49.02 21.34
C ILE A 14 -37.68 -48.96 19.82
N VAL A 15 -38.68 -49.39 19.05
CA VAL A 15 -38.59 -49.53 17.60
C VAL A 15 -38.84 -48.20 16.88
N ASP A 16 -39.78 -47.39 17.39
CA ASP A 16 -40.05 -46.07 16.84
C ASP A 16 -40.71 -45.18 17.90
N THR A 17 -40.39 -43.89 17.87
CA THR A 17 -41.07 -42.85 18.66
C THR A 17 -41.31 -41.68 17.72
N VAL A 18 -42.57 -41.44 17.37
CA VAL A 18 -42.93 -40.36 16.44
C VAL A 18 -43.40 -39.15 17.25
N PRO A 19 -42.57 -38.11 17.42
CA PRO A 19 -43.02 -36.86 18.02
C PRO A 19 -43.98 -36.14 17.09
N ASP A 20 -44.76 -35.21 17.65
CA ASP A 20 -45.67 -34.37 16.88
C ASP A 20 -44.91 -33.62 15.76
N ALA A 21 -45.56 -33.47 14.60
CA ALA A 21 -44.96 -32.85 13.43
C ALA A 21 -44.47 -31.41 13.71
N SER A 22 -45.16 -30.68 14.58
CA SER A 22 -44.78 -29.34 15.02
C SER A 22 -43.45 -29.38 15.79
N VAL A 23 -43.31 -30.31 16.74
CA VAL A 23 -42.11 -30.48 17.56
C VAL A 23 -40.91 -30.88 16.71
N LYS A 24 -41.09 -31.82 15.76
CA LYS A 24 -40.02 -32.25 14.85
C LYS A 24 -39.50 -31.09 13.98
N ARG A 25 -40.40 -30.24 13.50
CA ARG A 25 -40.05 -29.07 12.69
C ARG A 25 -39.28 -28.03 13.51
N SER A 26 -39.80 -27.65 14.67
CA SER A 26 -39.13 -26.69 15.57
C SER A 26 -37.76 -27.19 16.02
N MET A 27 -37.64 -28.48 16.33
CA MET A 27 -36.36 -29.07 16.75
C MET A 27 -35.33 -29.07 15.61
N ASN A 28 -35.75 -29.34 14.38
CA ASN A 28 -34.89 -29.22 13.20
C ASN A 28 -34.46 -27.78 12.92
N GLU A 29 -35.37 -26.81 13.05
CA GLU A 29 -35.07 -25.39 12.88
C GLU A 29 -34.08 -24.89 13.94
N ILE A 30 -34.26 -25.29 15.21
CA ILE A 30 -33.32 -24.95 16.30
C ILE A 30 -31.93 -25.51 16.00
N ASN A 31 -31.84 -26.78 15.60
CA ASN A 31 -30.56 -27.41 15.30
C ASN A 31 -29.89 -26.79 14.06
N ALA A 32 -30.67 -26.47 13.03
CA ALA A 32 -30.17 -25.77 11.85
C ALA A 32 -29.66 -24.37 12.21
N ALA A 33 -30.42 -23.60 13.00
CA ALA A 33 -30.02 -22.26 13.44
C ALA A 33 -28.78 -22.29 14.34
N ALA A 34 -28.66 -23.28 15.25
CA ALA A 34 -27.49 -23.46 16.09
C ALA A 34 -26.24 -23.77 15.27
N ARG A 35 -26.35 -24.68 14.29
CA ARG A 35 -25.25 -24.99 13.35
C ARG A 35 -24.87 -23.78 12.49
N LEU A 36 -25.86 -23.05 11.99
CA LEU A 36 -25.63 -21.87 11.17
C LEU A 36 -24.94 -20.76 11.97
N ARG A 37 -25.34 -20.55 13.24
CA ARG A 37 -24.68 -19.59 14.13
C ARG A 37 -23.23 -19.95 14.37
N ALA A 38 -22.93 -21.21 14.69
CA ALA A 38 -21.55 -21.68 14.88
C ALA A 38 -20.69 -21.47 13.62
N ALA A 39 -21.21 -21.86 12.44
CA ALA A 39 -20.52 -21.64 11.18
C ALA A 39 -20.30 -20.15 10.88
N THR A 40 -21.28 -19.30 11.20
CA THR A 40 -21.17 -17.85 10.98
C THR A 40 -20.16 -17.21 11.92
N THR A 41 -20.10 -17.63 13.19
CA THR A 41 -19.11 -17.12 14.15
C THR A 41 -17.70 -17.53 13.75
N GLU A 42 -17.49 -18.80 13.39
CA GLU A 42 -16.18 -19.27 12.91
C GLU A 42 -15.74 -18.53 11.64
N LYS A 43 -16.68 -18.31 10.71
CA LYS A 43 -16.38 -17.55 9.49
C LYS A 43 -16.00 -16.09 9.79
N ALA A 44 -16.74 -15.43 10.68
CA ALA A 44 -16.46 -14.05 11.08
C ALA A 44 -15.09 -13.92 11.79
N GLU A 45 -14.74 -14.89 12.63
CA GLU A 45 -13.42 -14.95 13.27
C GLU A 45 -12.30 -15.16 12.25
N ALA A 46 -12.49 -16.06 11.27
CA ALA A 46 -11.53 -16.27 10.20
C ALA A 46 -11.33 -15.00 9.35
N GLU A 47 -12.41 -14.33 8.97
CA GLU A 47 -12.35 -13.05 8.22
C GLU A 47 -11.62 -11.97 9.01
N LYS A 48 -11.88 -11.87 10.33
CA LYS A 48 -11.16 -10.94 11.22
C LYS A 48 -9.66 -11.24 11.25
N ILE A 49 -9.27 -12.50 11.37
CA ILE A 49 -7.85 -12.89 11.39
C ILE A 49 -7.17 -12.50 10.07
N VAL A 50 -7.81 -12.79 8.93
CA VAL A 50 -7.28 -12.43 7.60
C VAL A 50 -7.09 -10.91 7.50
N GLN A 51 -8.09 -10.13 7.93
CA GLN A 51 -8.02 -8.67 7.83
C GLN A 51 -6.95 -8.07 8.75
N ILE A 52 -6.78 -8.57 9.97
CA ILE A 52 -5.72 -8.13 10.88
C ILE A 52 -4.34 -8.47 10.29
N LYS A 53 -4.14 -9.70 9.82
CA LYS A 53 -2.86 -10.12 9.24
C LYS A 53 -2.49 -9.32 8.00
N GLN A 54 -3.48 -8.99 7.17
CA GLN A 54 -3.28 -8.14 6.00
C GLN A 54 -2.84 -6.73 6.42
N ALA A 55 -3.51 -6.14 7.41
CA ALA A 55 -3.17 -4.80 7.93
C ALA A 55 -1.77 -4.78 8.58
N GLU A 56 -1.42 -5.81 9.35
CA GLU A 56 -0.07 -5.97 9.93
C GLU A 56 1.00 -6.08 8.84
N SER A 57 0.76 -6.92 7.82
CA SER A 57 1.68 -7.10 6.69
C SER A 57 1.86 -5.80 5.89
N GLU A 58 0.79 -5.03 5.68
CA GLU A 58 0.87 -3.73 5.00
C GLU A 58 1.64 -2.69 5.82
N ALA A 59 1.46 -2.68 7.14
CA ALA A 59 2.19 -1.80 8.04
C ALA A 59 3.70 -2.15 8.05
N GLU A 60 4.03 -3.43 8.15
CA GLU A 60 5.42 -3.92 8.13
C GLU A 60 6.10 -3.63 6.79
N SER A 61 5.40 -3.86 5.68
CA SER A 61 5.90 -3.54 4.33
C SER A 61 6.23 -2.06 4.17
N LYS A 62 5.33 -1.16 4.63
CA LYS A 62 5.58 0.29 4.60
C LYS A 62 6.74 0.68 5.50
N TYR A 63 6.86 0.07 6.68
CA TYR A 63 7.97 0.31 7.59
C TYR A 63 9.31 -0.10 6.98
N LEU A 64 9.41 -1.31 6.42
CA LEU A 64 10.61 -1.81 5.76
C LEU A 64 10.97 -0.98 4.52
N SER A 65 9.99 -0.56 3.73
CA SER A 65 10.20 0.35 2.60
C SER A 65 10.75 1.70 3.06
N GLY A 66 10.18 2.28 4.12
CA GLY A 66 10.67 3.53 4.71
C GLY A 66 12.09 3.40 5.26
N LEU A 67 12.40 2.28 5.93
CA LEU A 67 13.75 1.95 6.40
C LEU A 67 14.73 1.82 5.24
N GLY A 68 14.35 1.13 4.16
CA GLY A 68 15.16 0.98 2.96
C GLY A 68 15.49 2.32 2.32
N ILE A 69 14.50 3.21 2.17
CA ILE A 69 14.70 4.58 1.66
C ILE A 69 15.63 5.39 2.58
N ALA A 70 15.45 5.30 3.89
CA ALA A 70 16.31 5.99 4.86
C ALA A 70 17.76 5.50 4.78
N CYS A 71 17.98 4.18 4.76
CA CYS A 71 19.30 3.58 4.60
C CYS A 71 19.93 3.95 3.25
N GLN A 72 19.15 3.95 2.16
CA GLN A 72 19.62 4.40 0.85
C GLN A 72 20.06 5.87 0.89
N ARG A 73 19.25 6.76 1.48
CA ARG A 73 19.59 8.18 1.63
C ARG A 73 20.86 8.37 2.45
N GLN A 74 21.03 7.61 3.53
CA GLN A 74 22.24 7.63 4.35
C GLN A 74 23.47 7.24 3.52
N ALA A 75 23.41 6.12 2.79
CA ALA A 75 24.50 5.67 1.93
C ALA A 75 24.84 6.68 0.82
N ILE A 76 23.84 7.38 0.26
CA ILE A 76 24.07 8.46 -0.72
C ILE A 76 24.82 9.63 -0.07
N VAL A 77 24.39 10.07 1.12
CA VAL A 77 25.04 11.20 1.83
C VAL A 77 26.48 10.85 2.20
N ASP A 78 26.70 9.65 2.72
CA ASP A 78 28.04 9.18 3.10
C ASP A 78 28.95 9.08 1.87
N GLY A 79 28.47 8.49 0.77
CA GLY A 79 29.24 8.42 -0.48
C GLY A 79 29.53 9.80 -1.10
N LEU A 80 28.59 10.75 -1.00
CA LEU A 80 28.81 12.12 -1.46
C LEU A 80 29.87 12.83 -0.62
N ARG A 81 29.82 12.66 0.71
CA ARG A 81 30.82 13.21 1.63
C ARG A 81 32.21 12.69 1.30
N ASP A 82 32.35 11.39 1.11
CA ASP A 82 33.63 10.77 0.75
C ASP A 82 34.14 11.27 -0.60
N SER A 83 33.23 11.44 -1.57
CA SER A 83 33.56 12.00 -2.89
C SER A 83 34.06 13.46 -2.81
N VAL A 84 33.43 14.28 -1.97
CA VAL A 84 33.82 15.68 -1.77
C VAL A 84 35.19 15.77 -1.08
N LEU A 85 35.44 14.94 -0.06
CA LEU A 85 36.73 14.87 0.62
C LEU A 85 37.84 14.41 -0.34
N ALA A 86 37.61 13.31 -1.08
CA ALA A 86 38.58 12.80 -2.04
C ALA A 86 38.89 13.83 -3.14
N PHE A 87 37.91 14.56 -3.64
CA PHE A 87 38.15 15.58 -4.66
C PHE A 87 38.93 16.78 -4.10
N SER A 88 38.59 17.22 -2.88
CA SER A 88 39.29 18.30 -2.19
C SER A 88 40.75 17.97 -1.90
N ASP A 89 41.07 16.71 -1.62
CA ASP A 89 42.43 16.25 -1.34
C ASP A 89 43.29 16.13 -2.61
N ASN A 90 42.67 15.73 -3.74
CA ASN A 90 43.37 15.48 -4.99
C ASN A 90 43.54 16.74 -5.88
N VAL A 91 42.71 17.77 -5.67
CA VAL A 91 42.76 19.01 -6.46
C VAL A 91 43.11 20.19 -5.55
N PRO A 92 44.37 20.68 -5.58
CA PRO A 92 44.77 21.78 -4.73
C PRO A 92 44.07 23.09 -5.14
N GLY A 93 43.43 23.74 -4.16
CA GLY A 93 42.79 25.05 -4.31
C GLY A 93 41.26 25.02 -4.48
N THR A 94 40.64 23.85 -4.56
CA THR A 94 39.18 23.73 -4.58
C THR A 94 38.60 23.59 -3.18
N ASN A 95 37.49 24.29 -2.93
CA ASN A 95 36.73 24.18 -1.68
C ASN A 95 35.56 23.19 -1.87
N ALA A 96 35.07 22.59 -0.78
CA ALA A 96 33.87 21.75 -0.78
C ALA A 96 32.66 22.46 -1.42
N LYS A 97 32.59 23.80 -1.31
CA LYS A 97 31.57 24.61 -1.98
C LYS A 97 31.61 24.50 -3.51
N ASP A 98 32.80 24.51 -4.11
CA ASP A 98 32.96 24.46 -5.56
C ASP A 98 32.54 23.09 -6.12
N VAL A 99 32.84 22.02 -5.37
CA VAL A 99 32.43 20.65 -5.71
C VAL A 99 30.91 20.51 -5.65
N MET A 100 30.27 21.05 -4.62
CA MET A 100 28.81 21.04 -4.48
C MET A 100 28.12 21.86 -5.58
N ASP A 101 28.69 23.02 -5.94
CA ASP A 101 28.17 23.85 -7.03
C ASP A 101 28.25 23.11 -8.38
N LEU A 102 29.35 22.37 -8.65
CA LEU A 102 29.46 21.51 -9.84
C LEU A 102 28.43 20.37 -9.84
N ILE A 103 28.25 19.66 -8.73
CA ILE A 103 27.26 18.58 -8.58
C ILE A 103 25.85 19.10 -8.85
N LEU A 104 25.51 20.29 -8.35
CA LEU A 104 24.20 20.90 -8.56
C LEU A 104 23.93 21.18 -10.04
N VAL A 105 24.95 21.67 -10.76
CA VAL A 105 24.87 21.89 -12.21
C VAL A 105 24.69 20.56 -12.96
N THR A 106 25.43 19.50 -12.59
CA THR A 106 25.26 18.16 -13.18
C THR A 106 23.86 17.62 -12.93
N GLN A 107 23.34 17.72 -11.70
CA GLN A 107 21.98 17.28 -11.35
C GLN A 107 20.91 18.04 -12.13
N TYR A 108 21.11 19.35 -12.34
CA TYR A 108 20.24 20.16 -13.20
C TYR A 108 20.21 19.63 -14.64
N PHE A 109 21.37 19.28 -15.21
CA PHE A 109 21.42 18.69 -16.56
C PHE A 109 20.85 17.27 -16.63
N ASP A 110 21.09 16.43 -15.62
CA ASP A 110 20.54 15.07 -15.57
C ASP A 110 19.01 15.08 -15.44
N THR A 111 18.46 15.98 -14.61
CA THR A 111 17.01 16.16 -14.51
C THR A 111 16.42 16.68 -15.83
N MET A 112 17.06 17.64 -16.49
CA MET A 112 16.65 18.07 -17.83
C MET A 112 16.69 16.93 -18.87
N LYS A 113 17.73 16.09 -18.82
CA LYS A 113 17.87 14.94 -19.71
C LYS A 113 16.78 13.89 -19.45
N GLU A 114 16.46 13.61 -18.20
CA GLU A 114 15.39 12.67 -17.82
C GLU A 114 14.01 13.17 -18.28
N ILE A 115 13.73 14.46 -18.07
CA ILE A 115 12.51 15.12 -18.55
C ILE A 115 12.42 15.06 -20.09
N GLY A 116 13.53 15.30 -20.79
CA GLY A 116 13.59 15.24 -22.26
C GLY A 116 13.57 13.83 -22.84
N ALA A 117 14.05 12.82 -22.11
CA ALA A 117 14.03 11.41 -22.52
C ALA A 117 12.64 10.78 -22.39
N SER A 118 11.77 11.33 -21.55
CA SER A 118 10.37 10.90 -21.45
C SER A 118 9.59 11.33 -22.69
N SER A 119 9.48 10.45 -23.68
CA SER A 119 8.91 10.72 -25.02
C SER A 119 7.45 11.18 -25.07
N LYS A 120 6.77 11.37 -23.92
CA LYS A 120 5.40 11.90 -23.79
C LYS A 120 5.29 13.11 -22.86
N SER A 121 6.40 13.68 -22.39
CA SER A 121 6.39 14.85 -21.50
C SER A 121 6.32 16.16 -22.29
N SER A 122 5.19 16.84 -22.20
CA SER A 122 5.08 18.27 -22.56
C SER A 122 5.64 19.09 -21.40
N SER A 123 6.96 19.28 -21.35
CA SER A 123 7.60 20.14 -20.35
C SER A 123 7.63 21.58 -20.83
N VAL A 124 6.93 22.48 -20.15
CA VAL A 124 7.02 23.94 -20.36
C VAL A 124 8.10 24.47 -19.41
N PHE A 125 9.28 24.76 -19.95
CA PHE A 125 10.34 25.42 -19.19
C PHE A 125 9.98 26.88 -18.97
N ILE A 126 9.56 27.21 -17.75
CA ILE A 126 9.39 28.59 -17.29
C ILE A 126 10.73 29.00 -16.68
N PRO A 127 11.50 29.91 -17.32
CA PRO A 127 12.67 30.47 -16.68
C PRO A 127 12.26 31.13 -15.35
N HIS A 128 13.00 30.89 -14.28
CA HIS A 128 12.78 31.50 -12.96
C HIS A 128 13.97 32.39 -12.62
N GLY A 129 14.11 33.47 -13.38
CA GLY A 129 14.90 34.64 -12.99
C GLY A 129 13.96 35.81 -12.69
N PRO A 130 14.39 36.85 -11.96
CA PRO A 130 13.59 38.04 -11.70
C PRO A 130 13.04 38.72 -12.99
N GLY A 131 13.70 38.53 -14.13
CA GLY A 131 13.24 39.00 -15.44
C GLY A 131 12.28 38.05 -16.17
N ALA A 132 12.26 36.78 -15.82
CA ALA A 132 11.55 35.76 -16.58
C ALA A 132 10.02 35.81 -16.42
N VAL A 133 9.54 36.24 -15.25
CA VAL A 133 8.10 36.47 -15.03
C VAL A 133 7.60 37.64 -15.89
N ARG A 134 8.44 38.67 -16.09
CA ARG A 134 8.12 39.83 -16.94
C ARG A 134 8.09 39.44 -18.42
N ASP A 135 9.02 38.59 -18.84
CA ASP A 135 9.08 38.11 -20.22
C ASP A 135 7.91 37.16 -20.55
N ILE A 136 7.47 36.34 -19.58
CA ILE A 136 6.27 35.49 -19.73
C ILE A 136 5.00 36.33 -19.79
N ALA A 137 4.84 37.33 -18.90
CA ALA A 137 3.70 38.24 -18.94
C ALA A 137 3.64 38.99 -20.29
N LYS A 138 4.81 39.38 -20.83
CA LYS A 138 4.92 40.01 -22.14
C LYS A 138 4.56 39.05 -23.28
N GLN A 139 5.08 37.82 -23.29
CA GLN A 139 4.76 36.82 -24.32
C GLN A 139 3.29 36.38 -24.30
N ILE A 140 2.67 36.25 -23.12
CA ILE A 140 1.24 35.94 -23.00
C ILE A 140 0.41 37.13 -23.52
N SER A 141 0.78 38.36 -23.16
CA SER A 141 0.09 39.56 -23.63
C SER A 141 0.24 39.77 -25.15
N GLU A 142 1.42 39.51 -25.71
CA GLU A 142 1.69 39.62 -27.15
C GLU A 142 1.05 38.48 -27.96
N GLY A 143 0.95 37.28 -27.38
CA GLY A 143 0.27 36.13 -27.97
C GLY A 143 -1.25 36.25 -27.97
N LEU A 144 -1.84 36.89 -26.94
CA LEU A 144 -3.28 37.21 -26.91
C LEU A 144 -3.66 38.39 -27.81
N LEU A 145 -2.71 39.28 -28.13
CA LEU A 145 -2.91 40.45 -28.99
C LEU A 145 -2.67 40.19 -30.48
N HIS A 146 -2.28 38.97 -30.88
CA HIS A 146 -2.37 38.52 -32.26
C HIS A 146 -3.62 37.65 -32.44
N PRO A 147 -4.82 38.24 -32.64
CA PRO A 147 -5.90 37.48 -33.25
C PRO A 147 -5.43 37.13 -34.67
N HIS A 148 -5.67 35.89 -35.08
CA HIS A 148 -5.51 35.39 -36.44
C HIS A 148 -5.80 36.46 -37.50
N ALA A 149 -4.75 37.06 -38.06
CA ALA A 149 -4.81 37.75 -39.33
C ALA A 149 -4.39 36.72 -40.40
N THR A 150 -5.39 36.12 -41.03
CA THR A 150 -5.31 35.56 -42.39
C THR A 150 -4.97 36.66 -43.38
#